data_AF-A0A7K2LZJ7-F1
#
_entry.id   AF-A0A7K2LZJ7-F1
#
_cell.length_a   1.000
_cell.length_b   1.000
_cell.length_c   1.000
_cell.angle_alpha   90.00
_cell.angle_beta   90.00
_cell.angle_gamma   90.00
#
_symmetry.space_group_name_H-M   'P 1'
#
loop_
_entity.id
_entity.type
_entity.pdbx_description
1 polymer ?
#
loop_
_entity_poly.entity_id
_entity_poly.type
_entity_poly.pdbx_seq_one_letter_code
_entity_poly.pdbx_strand_id
1 'polypeptide(L)'
;SVLAPLLLTYGLVRGGDDSFRAAPVPYCLAGAALCVLALVGVERRAAQPLVEPDLLRTRSLGGGALAQVLWGVGVNGVFFFTALYLQRLLGLRPTEAGLAFLPLALALLAVTPFADRAAALAGVHRSVAAGLALVAAGLWWVSAAGAGAGPLDLQPGLLLIGVGSALTAPLTVCAVAGVPEHRTGMASGLISAAREISGVFGVVLVGAVLSRRETASLRAGRTPDEAFLDGYHLGLRLAAGCVLLGALVTLYALRERTTTRPRDVRPDEWAGRAARDRDETPAD
;
A
#
# COMPACT_ATOMS: atom_id res chain seq x y z
N SER A 1 14.29 -9.42 -9.44
CA SER A 1 13.52 -8.22 -9.01
C SER A 1 13.65 -7.85 -7.53
N VAL A 2 14.10 -8.74 -6.62
CA VAL A 2 14.23 -8.45 -5.16
C VAL A 2 15.41 -7.53 -4.80
N LEU A 3 16.45 -7.46 -5.64
CA LEU A 3 17.63 -6.63 -5.40
C LEU A 3 17.33 -5.12 -5.46
N ALA A 4 16.38 -4.69 -6.29
CA ALA A 4 16.03 -3.28 -6.44
C ALA A 4 15.42 -2.67 -5.15
N PRO A 5 14.40 -3.26 -4.52
CA PRO A 5 13.89 -2.75 -3.25
C PRO A 5 14.90 -2.88 -2.10
N LEU A 6 15.76 -3.92 -2.10
CA LEU A 6 16.83 -4.05 -1.11
C LEU A 6 17.86 -2.91 -1.20
N LEU A 7 18.32 -2.59 -2.41
CA LEU A 7 19.28 -1.50 -2.64
C LEU A 7 18.67 -0.13 -2.35
N LEU A 8 17.40 0.07 -2.71
CA LEU A 8 16.68 1.32 -2.47
C LEU A 8 16.47 1.54 -0.96
N THR A 9 16.07 0.50 -0.22
CA THR A 9 15.91 0.54 1.25
C THR A 9 17.27 0.78 1.93
N TYR A 10 18.32 0.08 1.49
CA TYR A 10 19.67 0.25 2.02
C TYR A 10 20.21 1.69 1.84
N GLY A 11 20.01 2.27 0.65
CA GLY A 11 20.41 3.65 0.36
C GLY A 11 19.66 4.69 1.20
N LEU A 12 18.37 4.47 1.45
CA LEU A 12 17.53 5.35 2.28
C LEU A 12 17.89 5.32 3.76
N VAL A 13 18.07 4.13 4.32
CA VAL A 13 18.41 3.96 5.75
C VAL A 13 19.78 4.54 6.05
N ARG A 14 20.75 4.39 5.13
CA ARG A 14 22.13 4.86 5.33
C ARG A 14 22.34 6.34 4.96
N GLY A 15 21.37 6.98 4.33
CA GLY A 15 21.39 8.42 4.01
C GLY A 15 21.03 9.33 5.19
N GLY A 16 20.50 8.78 6.30
CA GLY A 16 20.05 9.54 7.47
C GLY A 16 21.17 10.07 8.38
N ASP A 17 22.35 9.47 8.36
CA ASP A 17 23.46 9.80 9.29
C ASP A 17 24.44 10.84 8.70
N ASP A 18 23.95 12.02 8.29
CA ASP A 18 24.77 13.14 7.73
C ASP A 18 25.51 12.86 6.40
N SER A 19 25.08 11.84 5.65
CA SER A 19 25.81 11.32 4.49
C SER A 19 25.05 11.37 3.16
N PHE A 20 24.19 12.37 2.93
CA PHE A 20 23.68 12.64 1.57
C PHE A 20 24.81 12.92 0.55
N ARG A 21 26.01 13.29 1.03
CA ARG A 21 27.24 13.45 0.23
C ARG A 21 28.14 12.20 0.20
N ALA A 22 27.88 11.19 1.02
CA ALA A 22 28.67 9.96 0.95
C ALA A 22 28.24 9.17 -0.30
N ALA A 23 29.24 8.59 -0.95
CA ALA A 23 29.16 7.94 -2.25
C ALA A 23 27.93 7.04 -2.50
N PRO A 24 27.38 6.21 -1.58
CA PRO A 24 26.46 5.13 -2.00
C PRO A 24 25.01 5.53 -2.30
N VAL A 25 24.49 6.66 -1.79
CA VAL A 25 23.08 7.07 -1.98
C VAL A 25 22.73 7.41 -3.44
N PRO A 26 23.50 8.26 -4.16
CA PRO A 26 23.24 8.53 -5.57
C PRO A 26 23.42 7.27 -6.44
N TYR A 27 24.32 6.34 -6.09
CA TYR A 27 24.47 5.07 -6.82
C TYR A 27 23.29 4.12 -6.62
N CYS A 28 22.69 4.09 -5.44
CA CYS A 28 21.48 3.28 -5.19
C CYS A 28 20.26 3.86 -5.92
N LEU A 29 20.10 5.19 -5.93
CA LEU A 29 19.05 5.89 -6.69
C LEU A 29 19.26 5.76 -8.20
N ALA A 30 20.51 5.93 -8.68
CA ALA A 30 20.86 5.69 -10.07
C ALA A 30 20.65 4.23 -10.45
N GLY A 31 20.98 3.26 -9.59
CA GLY A 31 20.76 1.83 -9.81
C GLY A 31 19.28 1.45 -9.87
N ALA A 32 18.44 2.03 -8.99
CA ALA A 32 17.00 1.86 -9.05
C ALA A 32 16.40 2.47 -10.33
N ALA A 33 16.83 3.68 -10.70
CA ALA A 33 16.44 4.31 -11.96
C ALA A 33 16.91 3.50 -13.17
N LEU A 34 18.13 2.95 -13.14
CA LEU A 34 18.68 2.11 -14.21
C LEU A 34 17.90 0.81 -14.34
N CYS A 35 17.51 0.18 -13.23
CA CYS A 35 16.67 -1.02 -13.24
C CYS A 35 15.27 -0.73 -13.81
N VAL A 36 14.66 0.39 -13.44
CA VAL A 36 13.36 0.82 -13.99
C VAL A 36 13.49 1.16 -15.48
N LEU A 37 14.53 1.88 -15.89
CA LEU A 37 14.79 2.21 -17.29
C LEU A 37 15.15 0.98 -18.13
N ALA A 38 15.90 0.02 -17.58
CA ALA A 38 16.20 -1.25 -18.21
C ALA A 38 14.94 -2.10 -18.36
N LEU A 39 14.08 -2.15 -17.34
CA LEU A 39 12.79 -2.83 -17.42
C LEU A 39 11.89 -2.19 -18.49
N VAL A 40 11.79 -0.87 -18.52
CA VAL A 40 11.03 -0.12 -19.55
C VAL A 40 11.64 -0.34 -20.94
N GLY A 41 12.96 -0.38 -21.05
CA GLY A 41 13.67 -0.63 -22.31
C GLY A 41 13.49 -2.06 -22.83
N VAL A 42 13.45 -3.04 -21.93
CA VAL A 42 13.17 -4.45 -22.23
C VAL A 42 11.69 -4.63 -22.61
N GLU A 43 10.76 -4.05 -21.85
CA GLU A 43 9.32 -4.06 -22.15
C GLU A 43 9.01 -3.42 -23.51
N ARG A 44 9.63 -2.27 -23.83
CA ARG A 44 9.43 -1.59 -25.11
C ARG A 44 9.99 -2.33 -26.32
N ARG A 45 10.93 -3.26 -26.11
CA ARG A 45 11.56 -4.06 -27.16
C ARG A 45 11.00 -5.49 -27.24
N ALA A 46 10.16 -5.88 -26.29
CA ALA A 46 9.52 -7.19 -26.29
C ALA A 46 8.44 -7.25 -27.38
N ALA A 47 8.48 -8.31 -28.20
CA ALA A 47 7.46 -8.55 -29.23
C ALA A 47 6.06 -8.82 -28.62
N GLN A 48 6.01 -9.18 -27.34
CA GLN A 48 4.81 -9.28 -26.50
C GLN A 48 5.11 -8.57 -25.16
N PRO A 49 4.79 -7.27 -25.00
CA PRO A 49 5.03 -6.57 -23.74
C PRO A 49 4.20 -7.19 -22.60
N LEU A 50 4.79 -7.41 -21.42
CA LEU A 50 4.03 -7.95 -20.27
C LEU A 50 3.02 -6.94 -19.73
N VAL A 51 3.24 -5.64 -19.91
CA VAL A 51 2.32 -4.58 -19.48
C VAL A 51 1.75 -3.88 -20.69
N GLU A 52 0.62 -4.37 -21.20
CA GLU A 52 -0.17 -3.63 -22.18
C GLU A 52 -0.77 -2.39 -21.49
N PRO A 53 -0.43 -1.15 -21.90
CA PRO A 53 -0.94 0.07 -21.27
C PRO A 53 -2.47 0.18 -21.33
N ASP A 54 -3.12 -0.57 -22.22
CA ASP A 54 -4.58 -0.65 -22.32
C ASP A 54 -5.24 -1.42 -21.16
N LEU A 55 -4.53 -2.32 -20.46
CA LEU A 55 -5.03 -2.94 -19.23
C LEU A 55 -5.12 -1.91 -18.09
N LEU A 56 -4.10 -1.06 -17.95
CA LEU A 56 -4.07 0.03 -16.96
C LEU A 56 -5.10 1.13 -17.23
N ARG A 57 -5.61 1.24 -18.47
CA ARG A 57 -6.70 2.15 -18.83
C ARG A 57 -8.05 1.72 -18.27
N THR A 58 -8.21 0.47 -17.85
CA THR A 58 -9.46 0.04 -17.19
C THR A 58 -9.59 0.71 -15.83
N ARG A 59 -10.76 1.32 -15.58
CA ARG A 59 -11.04 2.12 -14.38
C ARG A 59 -10.79 1.33 -13.09
N SER A 60 -11.16 0.05 -13.07
CA SER A 60 -10.98 -0.85 -11.91
C SER A 60 -9.50 -1.14 -11.62
N LEU A 61 -8.73 -1.55 -12.63
CA LEU A 61 -7.31 -1.91 -12.44
C LEU A 61 -6.46 -0.68 -12.14
N GLY A 62 -6.60 0.39 -12.93
CA GLY A 62 -5.85 1.63 -12.74
C GLY A 62 -6.22 2.33 -11.43
N GLY A 63 -7.51 2.42 -11.12
CA GLY A 63 -8.00 3.00 -9.86
C GLY A 63 -7.61 2.19 -8.62
N GLY A 64 -7.71 0.86 -8.70
CA GLY A 64 -7.30 -0.04 -7.62
C GLY A 64 -5.80 0.00 -7.37
N ALA A 65 -4.98 -0.04 -8.43
CA ALA A 65 -3.53 0.10 -8.32
C ALA A 65 -3.14 1.46 -7.72
N LEU A 66 -3.77 2.56 -8.15
CA LEU A 66 -3.51 3.89 -7.60
C LEU A 66 -3.89 3.98 -6.12
N ALA A 67 -5.06 3.45 -5.73
CA ALA A 67 -5.47 3.41 -4.32
C ALA A 67 -4.48 2.61 -3.47
N GLN A 68 -3.99 1.46 -3.97
CA GLN A 68 -2.99 0.64 -3.30
C GLN A 68 -1.64 1.37 -3.14
N VAL A 69 -1.22 2.12 -4.16
CA VAL A 69 -0.01 2.94 -4.10
C VAL A 69 -0.17 4.06 -3.07
N LEU A 70 -1.30 4.76 -3.07
CA LEU A 70 -1.57 5.85 -2.12
C LEU A 70 -1.61 5.35 -0.67
N TRP A 71 -2.21 4.17 -0.44
CA TRP A 71 -2.15 3.50 0.86
C TRP A 71 -0.70 3.16 1.25
N GLY A 72 0.06 2.53 0.35
CA GLY A 72 1.42 2.09 0.62
C GLY A 72 2.40 3.24 0.88
N VAL A 73 2.27 4.35 0.14
CA VAL A 73 3.06 5.57 0.37
C VAL A 73 2.77 6.16 1.74
N GLY A 74 1.48 6.25 2.12
CA GLY A 74 1.07 6.84 3.39
C GLY A 74 1.46 5.99 4.60
N VAL A 75 1.33 4.67 4.52
CA VAL A 75 1.50 3.78 5.68
C VAL A 75 2.96 3.35 5.88
N ASN A 76 3.68 2.94 4.82
CA ASN A 76 5.02 2.37 4.98
C ASN A 76 6.07 3.38 5.45
N GLY A 77 6.01 4.62 4.94
CA GLY A 77 6.90 5.68 5.40
C GLY A 77 6.72 5.99 6.88
N VAL A 78 5.46 6.03 7.32
CA VAL A 78 5.11 6.38 8.69
C VAL A 78 5.58 5.33 9.69
N PHE A 79 5.50 4.03 9.37
CA PHE A 79 6.02 2.98 10.28
C PHE A 79 7.47 3.21 10.70
N PHE A 80 8.34 3.54 9.75
CA PHE A 80 9.75 3.80 10.01
C PHE A 80 9.93 5.02 10.94
N PHE A 81 9.30 6.16 10.60
CA PHE A 81 9.46 7.39 11.39
C PHE A 81 8.73 7.34 12.73
N THR A 82 7.62 6.62 12.85
CA THR A 82 6.94 6.38 14.13
C THR A 82 7.81 5.52 15.03
N ALA A 83 8.47 4.48 14.51
CA ALA A 83 9.43 3.70 15.29
C ALA A 83 10.61 4.57 15.76
N LEU A 84 11.08 5.50 14.92
CA LEU A 84 12.12 6.46 15.30
C LEU A 84 11.63 7.44 16.36
N TYR A 85 10.40 7.95 16.25
CA TYR A 85 9.77 8.80 17.26
C TYR A 85 9.66 8.11 18.63
N LEU A 86 9.18 6.86 18.66
CA LEU A 86 9.07 6.04 19.87
C LEU A 86 10.43 5.83 20.56
N GLN A 87 11.50 5.64 19.78
CA GLN A 87 12.83 5.39 20.35
C GLN A 87 13.56 6.67 20.71
N ARG A 88 13.59 7.66 19.80
CA ARG A 88 14.37 8.89 19.94
C ARG A 88 13.76 9.87 20.93
N LEU A 89 12.43 10.03 20.91
CA LEU A 89 11.76 11.02 21.76
C LEU A 89 11.14 10.42 23.01
N LEU A 90 10.49 9.26 22.89
CA LEU A 90 9.87 8.59 24.03
C LEU A 90 10.84 7.69 24.80
N GLY A 91 12.08 7.56 24.32
CA GLY A 91 13.13 6.79 24.99
C GLY A 91 12.86 5.29 25.07
N LEU A 92 11.93 4.76 24.27
CA LEU A 92 11.58 3.33 24.31
C LEU A 92 12.72 2.50 23.72
N ARG A 93 12.91 1.30 24.28
CA ARG A 93 13.82 0.31 23.70
C ARG A 93 13.27 -0.17 22.35
N PRO A 94 14.13 -0.65 21.42
CA PRO A 94 13.67 -1.16 20.13
C PRO A 94 12.59 -2.24 20.23
N THR A 95 12.68 -3.11 21.25
CA THR A 95 11.68 -4.14 21.52
C THR A 95 10.33 -3.56 21.96
N GLU A 96 10.34 -2.51 22.79
CA GLU A 96 9.13 -1.82 23.25
C GLU A 96 8.48 -1.02 22.13
N ALA A 97 9.29 -0.36 21.30
CA ALA A 97 8.81 0.33 20.10
C ALA A 97 8.16 -0.66 19.12
N GLY A 98 8.70 -1.87 18.97
CA GLY A 98 8.08 -2.94 18.20
C GLY A 98 6.74 -3.40 18.80
N LEU A 99 6.68 -3.58 20.12
CA LEU A 99 5.45 -3.95 20.83
C LEU A 99 4.36 -2.88 20.74
N ALA A 100 4.73 -1.60 20.60
CA ALA A 100 3.77 -0.53 20.41
C ALA A 100 2.92 -0.71 19.13
N PHE A 101 3.43 -1.40 18.10
CA PHE A 101 2.69 -1.72 16.87
C PHE A 101 1.85 -3.01 16.98
N LEU A 102 1.91 -3.74 18.09
CA LEU A 102 1.20 -5.00 18.24
C LEU A 102 -0.33 -4.84 18.11
N PRO A 103 -0.98 -3.81 18.68
CA PRO A 103 -2.42 -3.64 18.53
C PRO A 103 -2.86 -3.42 17.09
N LEU A 104 -2.04 -2.76 16.27
CA LEU A 104 -2.27 -2.65 14.83
C LEU A 104 -2.27 -4.02 14.15
N ALA A 105 -1.26 -4.84 14.42
CA ALA A 105 -1.14 -6.18 13.82
C ALA A 105 -2.29 -7.10 14.25
N LEU A 106 -2.67 -7.04 15.54
CA LEU A 106 -3.80 -7.81 16.08
C LEU A 106 -5.13 -7.36 15.47
N ALA A 107 -5.37 -6.06 15.34
CA ALA A 107 -6.57 -5.53 14.70
C ALA A 107 -6.64 -5.96 13.23
N LEU A 108 -5.52 -5.90 12.50
CA LEU A 108 -5.45 -6.38 11.13
C LEU A 108 -5.82 -7.86 11.03
N LEU A 109 -5.18 -8.71 11.83
CA LEU A 109 -5.43 -10.16 11.84
C LEU A 109 -6.88 -10.49 12.22
N ALA A 110 -7.41 -9.81 13.23
CA ALA A 110 -8.77 -10.05 13.73
C ALA A 110 -9.84 -9.58 12.74
N VAL A 111 -9.63 -8.46 12.03
CA VAL A 111 -10.65 -7.87 11.14
C VAL A 111 -10.60 -8.42 9.72
N THR A 112 -9.44 -8.89 9.24
CA THR A 112 -9.28 -9.36 7.85
C THR A 112 -10.32 -10.39 7.41
N PRO A 113 -10.67 -11.44 8.20
CA PRO A 113 -11.71 -12.40 7.82
C PRO A 113 -13.10 -11.78 7.62
N PHE A 114 -13.36 -10.63 8.24
CA PHE A 114 -14.63 -9.91 8.14
C PHE A 114 -14.65 -8.95 6.95
N ALA A 115 -13.52 -8.68 6.30
CA ALA A 115 -13.43 -7.75 5.18
C ALA A 115 -14.27 -8.20 3.97
N ASP A 116 -14.27 -9.50 3.66
CA ASP A 116 -15.08 -10.06 2.57
C ASP A 116 -16.57 -9.96 2.87
N ARG A 117 -16.97 -10.19 4.14
CA ARG A 117 -18.35 -10.03 4.57
C ARG A 117 -18.80 -8.55 4.50
N ALA A 118 -17.95 -7.62 4.93
CA ALA A 118 -18.21 -6.19 4.80
C ALA A 118 -18.35 -5.77 3.33
N ALA A 119 -17.49 -6.29 2.46
CA ALA A 119 -17.56 -6.06 1.02
C ALA A 119 -18.83 -6.66 0.38
N ALA A 120 -19.29 -7.83 0.83
CA ALA A 120 -20.52 -8.44 0.35
C ALA A 120 -21.76 -7.64 0.76
N LEU A 121 -21.78 -7.07 1.97
CA LEU A 121 -22.92 -6.31 2.50
C LEU A 121 -22.98 -4.87 1.97
N ALA A 122 -21.86 -4.14 1.97
CA ALA A 122 -21.81 -2.72 1.63
C ALA A 122 -21.34 -2.45 0.19
N GLY A 123 -20.82 -3.47 -0.49
CA GLY A 123 -20.10 -3.34 -1.76
C GLY A 123 -18.61 -3.07 -1.55
N VAL A 124 -17.77 -3.67 -2.41
CA VAL A 124 -16.31 -3.60 -2.32
C VAL A 124 -15.79 -2.16 -2.27
N HIS A 125 -16.26 -1.30 -3.18
CA HIS A 125 -15.81 0.09 -3.26
C HIS A 125 -16.08 0.90 -1.98
N ARG A 126 -17.21 0.65 -1.30
CA ARG A 126 -17.52 1.33 -0.03
C ARG A 126 -16.71 0.77 1.13
N SER A 127 -16.56 -0.55 1.18
CA SER A 127 -15.76 -1.22 2.21
C SER A 127 -14.29 -0.75 2.17
N VAL A 128 -13.69 -0.76 0.98
CA VAL A 128 -12.30 -0.31 0.80
C VAL A 128 -12.16 1.18 1.11
N ALA A 129 -13.08 2.02 0.64
CA ALA A 129 -13.02 3.46 0.90
C ALA A 129 -13.18 3.78 2.40
N ALA A 130 -14.06 3.07 3.10
CA ALA A 130 -14.20 3.18 4.55
C ALA A 130 -12.90 2.73 5.25
N GLY A 131 -12.28 1.64 4.79
CA GLY A 131 -10.98 1.18 5.28
C GLY A 131 -9.89 2.25 5.14
N LEU A 132 -9.75 2.83 3.94
CA LEU A 132 -8.79 3.91 3.68
C LEU A 132 -9.08 5.17 4.52
N ALA A 133 -10.37 5.53 4.71
CA ALA A 133 -10.75 6.63 5.59
C ALA A 133 -10.36 6.37 7.05
N LEU A 134 -10.53 5.14 7.56
CA LEU A 134 -10.08 4.76 8.90
C LEU A 134 -8.56 4.82 9.04
N VAL A 135 -7.81 4.37 8.02
CA VAL A 135 -6.35 4.51 7.99
C VAL A 135 -5.95 5.99 8.04
N ALA A 136 -6.57 6.84 7.23
CA ALA A 136 -6.30 8.28 7.24
C ALA A 136 -6.62 8.92 8.60
N ALA A 137 -7.75 8.55 9.22
CA ALA A 137 -8.12 9.00 10.56
C ALA A 137 -7.11 8.55 11.63
N GLY A 138 -6.65 7.30 11.55
CA GLY A 138 -5.63 6.78 12.47
C GLY A 138 -4.27 7.46 12.30
N LEU A 139 -3.84 7.71 11.06
CA LEU A 139 -2.63 8.50 10.76
C LEU A 139 -2.75 9.93 11.29
N TRP A 140 -3.91 10.56 11.11
CA TRP A 140 -4.18 11.90 11.64
C TRP A 140 -4.14 11.91 13.17
N TRP A 141 -4.72 10.89 13.82
CA TRP A 141 -4.67 10.73 15.27
C TRP A 141 -3.23 10.62 15.78
N VAL A 142 -2.43 9.74 15.18
CA VAL A 142 -1.01 9.59 15.56
C VAL A 142 -0.23 10.89 15.30
N SER A 143 -0.60 11.67 14.28
CA SER A 143 0.02 12.98 14.00
C SER A 143 -0.20 14.04 15.08
N ALA A 144 -1.16 13.83 15.99
CA ALA A 144 -1.42 14.74 17.11
C ALA A 144 -0.57 14.43 18.35
N ALA A 145 0.10 13.28 18.40
CA ALA A 145 0.96 12.90 19.53
C ALA A 145 2.21 13.79 19.59
N GLY A 146 2.45 14.46 20.72
CA GLY A 146 3.62 15.32 20.96
C GLY A 146 4.64 14.68 21.92
N ALA A 147 5.72 15.41 22.26
CA ALA A 147 6.83 14.92 23.09
C ALA A 147 6.42 14.33 24.46
N GLY A 148 5.29 14.75 25.02
CA GLY A 148 4.76 14.25 26.29
C GLY A 148 3.75 13.11 26.18
N ALA A 149 3.54 12.55 24.97
CA ALA A 149 2.56 11.49 24.77
C ALA A 149 2.99 10.22 25.52
N GLY A 150 2.06 9.52 26.16
CA GLY A 150 2.29 8.18 26.67
C GLY A 150 2.39 7.14 25.54
N PRO A 151 3.00 5.97 25.78
CA PRO A 151 3.02 4.85 24.82
C PRO A 151 1.62 4.35 24.41
N LEU A 152 0.61 4.65 25.24
CA LEU A 152 -0.78 4.28 25.02
C LEU A 152 -1.55 5.27 24.14
N ASP A 153 -1.06 6.51 23.99
CA ASP A 153 -1.79 7.57 23.28
C ASP A 153 -1.86 7.33 21.76
N LEU A 154 -0.89 6.58 21.24
CA LEU A 154 -0.86 6.17 19.83
C LEU A 154 -1.81 5.00 19.54
N GLN A 155 -2.21 4.23 20.55
CA GLN A 155 -2.90 2.96 20.37
C GLN A 155 -4.26 3.07 19.67
N PRO A 156 -5.12 4.07 19.97
CA PRO A 156 -6.35 4.27 19.22
C PRO A 156 -6.08 4.50 17.72
N GLY A 157 -5.07 5.32 17.39
CA GLY A 157 -4.69 5.58 16.01
C GLY A 157 -4.12 4.34 15.31
N LEU A 158 -3.28 3.57 15.98
CA LEU A 158 -2.71 2.32 15.48
C LEU A 158 -3.78 1.24 15.25
N LEU A 159 -4.77 1.14 16.14
CA LEU A 159 -5.95 0.28 15.94
C LEU A 159 -6.74 0.69 14.71
N LEU A 160 -7.03 1.99 14.53
CA LEU A 160 -7.73 2.50 13.34
C LEU A 160 -6.97 2.17 12.05
N ILE A 161 -5.64 2.30 12.05
CA ILE A 161 -4.81 1.91 10.90
C ILE A 161 -4.92 0.40 10.64
N GLY A 162 -4.89 -0.44 11.66
CA GLY A 162 -5.00 -1.90 11.53
C GLY A 162 -6.36 -2.34 10.98
N VAL A 163 -7.45 -1.86 11.61
CA VAL A 163 -8.84 -2.13 11.16
C VAL A 163 -9.05 -1.62 9.75
N GLY A 164 -8.65 -0.38 9.47
CA GLY A 164 -8.82 0.23 8.16
C GLY A 164 -8.06 -0.52 7.07
N SER A 165 -6.81 -0.93 7.35
CA SER A 165 -6.00 -1.72 6.42
C SER A 165 -6.62 -3.09 6.13
N ALA A 166 -7.18 -3.77 7.15
CA ALA A 166 -7.88 -5.04 6.95
C ALA A 166 -9.06 -4.92 5.97
N LEU A 167 -9.85 -3.85 6.06
CA LEU A 167 -10.99 -3.61 5.17
C LEU A 167 -10.58 -3.35 3.70
N THR A 168 -9.31 -3.05 3.44
CA THR A 168 -8.80 -2.91 2.07
C THR A 168 -8.46 -4.25 1.40
N ALA A 169 -8.47 -5.38 2.13
CA ALA A 169 -8.08 -6.69 1.60
C ALA A 169 -8.78 -7.10 0.28
N PRO A 170 -10.09 -6.83 0.06
CA PRO A 170 -10.77 -7.20 -1.19
C PRO A 170 -10.35 -6.36 -2.41
N LEU A 171 -9.57 -5.29 -2.22
CA LEU A 171 -9.16 -4.34 -3.27
C LEU A 171 -8.44 -5.05 -4.42
N THR A 172 -7.47 -5.89 -4.13
CA THR A 172 -6.68 -6.58 -5.17
C THR A 172 -7.55 -7.49 -6.02
N VAL A 173 -8.42 -8.29 -5.37
CA VAL A 173 -9.34 -9.20 -6.06
C VAL A 173 -10.30 -8.43 -6.97
N CYS A 174 -10.84 -7.31 -6.49
CA CYS A 174 -11.76 -6.48 -7.28
C CYS A 174 -11.08 -5.74 -8.43
N ALA A 175 -9.85 -5.27 -8.22
CA ALA A 175 -9.06 -4.60 -9.25
C ALA A 175 -8.77 -5.51 -10.45
N VAL A 176 -8.64 -6.83 -10.22
CA VAL A 176 -8.40 -7.82 -11.29
C VAL A 176 -9.67 -8.54 -11.77
N ALA A 177 -10.83 -8.34 -11.14
CA ALA A 177 -12.06 -9.07 -11.45
C ALA A 177 -12.57 -8.87 -12.90
N GLY A 178 -12.22 -7.74 -13.53
CA GLY A 178 -12.56 -7.45 -14.93
C GLY A 178 -11.52 -7.88 -15.95
N VAL A 179 -10.43 -8.53 -15.51
CA VAL A 179 -9.31 -8.95 -16.37
C VAL A 179 -9.57 -10.38 -16.87
N PRO A 180 -9.40 -10.67 -18.18
CA PRO A 180 -9.53 -12.03 -18.70
C PRO A 180 -8.64 -13.03 -17.94
N GLU A 181 -9.11 -14.27 -17.72
CA GLU A 181 -8.41 -15.28 -16.89
C GLU A 181 -6.95 -15.51 -17.29
N HIS A 182 -6.65 -15.53 -18.59
CA HIS A 182 -5.29 -15.66 -19.13
C HIS A 182 -4.36 -14.47 -18.81
N ARG A 183 -4.89 -13.37 -18.27
CA ARG A 183 -4.17 -12.13 -17.93
C ARG A 183 -4.23 -11.78 -16.44
N THR A 184 -5.02 -12.51 -15.64
CA THR A 184 -5.17 -12.26 -14.18
C THR A 184 -3.85 -12.36 -13.42
N GLY A 185 -2.97 -13.28 -13.85
CA GLY A 185 -1.62 -13.41 -13.29
C GLY A 185 -0.76 -12.15 -13.50
N MET A 186 -0.80 -11.57 -14.71
CA MET A 186 -0.08 -10.33 -15.02
C MET A 186 -0.64 -9.13 -14.24
N ALA A 187 -1.96 -9.00 -14.18
CA ALA A 187 -2.61 -7.92 -13.45
C ALA A 187 -2.32 -7.97 -11.93
N SER A 188 -2.35 -9.17 -11.34
CA SER A 188 -1.99 -9.38 -9.93
C SER A 188 -0.51 -9.09 -9.67
N GLY A 189 0.37 -9.48 -10.61
CA GLY A 189 1.79 -9.16 -10.56
C GLY A 189 2.05 -7.65 -10.59
N LEU A 190 1.32 -6.90 -11.43
CA LEU A 190 1.44 -5.46 -11.54
C LEU A 190 1.00 -4.73 -10.26
N ILE A 191 -0.11 -5.14 -9.65
CA ILE A 191 -0.57 -4.58 -8.36
C ILE A 191 0.46 -4.87 -7.26
N SER A 192 1.02 -6.08 -7.24
CA SER A 192 2.03 -6.47 -6.25
C SER A 192 3.32 -5.67 -6.41
N ALA A 193 3.80 -5.51 -7.64
CA ALA A 193 4.96 -4.66 -7.94
C ALA A 193 4.71 -3.19 -7.57
N ALA A 194 3.52 -2.65 -7.88
CA ALA A 194 3.13 -1.31 -7.47
C ALA A 194 3.11 -1.15 -5.95
N ARG A 195 2.68 -2.19 -5.21
CA ARG A 195 2.70 -2.23 -3.75
C ARG A 195 4.12 -2.24 -3.18
N GLU A 196 5.04 -2.98 -3.77
CA GLU A 196 6.44 -2.99 -3.32
C GLU A 196 7.12 -1.64 -3.58
N ILE A 197 6.92 -1.06 -4.76
CA ILE A 197 7.47 0.25 -5.12
C ILE A 197 6.93 1.34 -4.20
N SER A 198 5.62 1.34 -3.93
CA SER A 198 4.99 2.35 -3.08
C SER A 198 5.55 2.37 -1.66
N GLY A 199 5.93 1.21 -1.12
CA GLY A 199 6.50 1.11 0.22
C GLY A 199 7.80 1.90 0.36
N VAL A 200 8.70 1.76 -0.60
CA VAL A 200 9.98 2.47 -0.55
C VAL A 200 9.80 3.96 -0.86
N PHE A 201 8.98 4.30 -1.86
CA PHE A 201 8.64 5.69 -2.15
C PHE A 201 7.99 6.40 -0.95
N GLY A 202 7.20 5.69 -0.14
CA GLY A 202 6.63 6.22 1.10
C GLY A 202 7.70 6.69 2.07
N VAL A 203 8.71 5.86 2.34
CA VAL A 203 9.83 6.21 3.23
C VAL A 203 10.63 7.40 2.69
N VAL A 204 10.93 7.41 1.38
CA VAL A 204 11.64 8.54 0.73
C VAL A 204 10.87 9.84 0.90
N LEU A 205 9.59 9.84 0.54
CA LEU A 205 8.79 11.05 0.46
C LEU A 205 8.55 11.64 1.86
N VAL A 206 8.16 10.79 2.82
CA VAL A 206 7.98 11.21 4.21
C VAL A 206 9.29 11.70 4.80
N GLY A 207 10.40 11.00 4.54
CA GLY A 207 11.73 11.41 5.01
C GLY A 207 12.21 12.74 4.42
N ALA A 208 11.98 12.97 3.13
CA ALA A 208 12.31 14.24 2.48
C ALA A 208 11.48 15.41 3.04
N VAL A 209 10.19 15.20 3.30
CA VAL A 209 9.33 16.20 3.94
C VAL A 209 9.80 16.48 5.36
N LEU A 210 10.03 15.42 6.15
CA LEU A 210 10.47 15.51 7.53
C LEU A 210 11.80 16.26 7.61
N SER A 211 12.82 15.85 6.84
CA SER A 211 14.13 16.48 6.83
C SER A 211 14.08 17.95 6.40
N ARG A 212 13.29 18.29 5.37
CA ARG A 212 13.11 19.69 4.96
C ARG A 212 12.47 20.53 6.05
N ARG A 213 11.45 19.99 6.72
CA ARG A 213 10.73 20.69 7.80
C ARG A 213 11.59 20.82 9.06
N GLU A 214 12.28 19.76 9.44
CA GLU A 214 13.24 19.73 10.55
C GLU A 214 14.34 20.78 10.33
N THR A 215 14.96 20.82 9.15
CA THR A 215 15.96 21.83 8.81
C THR A 215 15.40 23.26 8.90
N ALA A 216 14.16 23.48 8.47
CA ALA A 216 13.51 24.78 8.57
C ALA A 216 13.24 25.17 10.04
N SER A 217 12.78 24.24 10.87
CA SER A 217 12.54 24.45 12.30
C SER A 217 13.82 24.70 13.08
N LEU A 218 14.92 24.01 12.76
CA LEU A 218 16.25 24.26 13.33
C LEU A 218 16.75 25.67 13.01
N ARG A 219 16.58 26.13 11.76
CA ARG A 219 16.92 27.52 11.37
C ARG A 219 16.06 28.56 12.09
N ALA A 220 14.85 28.19 12.50
CA ALA A 220 13.96 29.03 13.31
C ALA A 220 14.30 28.99 14.82
N GLY A 221 15.38 28.32 15.22
CA GLY A 221 15.86 28.29 16.60
C GLY A 221 15.18 27.26 17.51
N ARG A 222 14.41 26.31 16.95
CA ARG A 222 13.82 25.21 17.74
C ARG A 222 14.86 24.18 18.15
N THR A 223 14.59 23.47 19.24
CA THR A 223 15.46 22.36 19.66
C THR A 223 15.42 21.21 18.64
N PRO A 224 16.44 20.33 18.60
CA PRO A 224 16.45 19.19 17.68
C PRO A 224 15.23 18.28 17.79
N ASP A 225 14.71 18.05 18.99
CA ASP A 225 13.55 17.17 19.20
C ASP A 225 12.24 17.82 18.75
N GLU A 226 12.07 19.11 19.00
CA GLU A 226 10.94 19.89 18.48
C GLU A 226 10.95 19.96 16.95
N ALA A 227 12.13 20.16 16.36
CA ALA A 227 12.29 20.23 14.91
C ALA A 227 11.98 18.89 14.24
N PHE A 228 12.42 17.78 14.84
CA PHE A 228 12.04 16.44 14.38
C PHE A 228 10.52 16.22 14.47
N LEU A 229 9.89 16.59 15.60
CA LEU A 229 8.45 16.49 15.79
C LEU A 229 7.64 17.26 14.75
N ASP A 230 8.05 18.49 14.42
CA ASP A 230 7.40 19.27 13.38
C ASP A 230 7.39 18.54 12.03
N GLY A 231 8.54 17.95 11.66
CA GLY A 231 8.68 17.17 10.44
C GLY A 231 7.86 15.89 10.47
N TYR A 232 7.86 15.20 11.61
CA TYR A 232 7.06 14.00 11.85
C TYR A 232 5.55 14.28 11.73
N HIS A 233 5.03 15.31 12.40
CA HIS A 233 3.62 15.70 12.31
C HIS A 233 3.21 16.06 10.88
N LEU A 234 4.04 16.85 10.19
CA LEU A 234 3.76 17.20 8.79
C LEU A 234 3.76 15.96 7.90
N GLY A 235 4.73 15.06 8.07
CA GLY A 235 4.82 13.80 7.35
C GLY A 235 3.56 12.94 7.51
N LEU A 236 3.09 12.76 8.75
CA LEU A 236 1.88 11.97 9.02
C LEU A 236 0.61 12.62 8.47
N ARG A 237 0.48 13.95 8.51
CA ARG A 237 -0.68 14.66 7.94
C ARG A 237 -0.73 14.56 6.42
N LEU A 238 0.42 14.67 5.75
CA LEU A 238 0.50 14.46 4.31
C LEU A 238 0.21 13.01 3.94
N ALA A 239 0.74 12.04 4.71
CA ALA A 239 0.41 10.64 4.55
C ALA A 239 -1.10 10.38 4.69
N ALA A 240 -1.74 10.92 5.74
CA ALA A 240 -3.18 10.85 5.92
C ALA A 240 -3.94 11.45 4.72
N GLY A 241 -3.47 12.59 4.19
CA GLY A 241 -4.00 13.20 2.97
C GLY A 241 -3.88 12.29 1.74
N CYS A 242 -2.73 11.66 1.52
CA CYS A 242 -2.51 10.70 0.43
C CYS A 242 -3.47 9.50 0.54
N VAL A 243 -3.62 8.92 1.73
CA VAL A 243 -4.54 7.79 1.95
C VAL A 243 -6.00 8.21 1.74
N LEU A 244 -6.38 9.41 2.20
CA LEU A 244 -7.72 9.95 1.99
C LEU A 244 -8.01 10.20 0.51
N LEU A 245 -7.04 10.71 -0.25
CA LEU A 245 -7.14 10.77 -1.71
C LEU A 245 -7.34 9.38 -2.30
N GLY A 246 -6.64 8.36 -1.78
CA GLY A 246 -6.86 6.95 -2.14
C GLY A 246 -8.32 6.52 -1.94
N ALA A 247 -8.93 6.88 -0.81
CA ALA A 247 -10.34 6.59 -0.54
C ALA A 247 -11.28 7.24 -1.58
N LEU A 248 -11.01 8.49 -1.96
CA LEU A 248 -11.78 9.19 -3.01
C LEU A 248 -11.58 8.54 -4.39
N VAL A 249 -10.36 8.14 -4.73
CA VAL A 249 -10.07 7.39 -5.97
C VAL A 249 -10.83 6.07 -5.96
N THR A 250 -10.83 5.32 -4.87
CA THR A 250 -11.59 4.07 -4.72
C THR A 250 -13.09 4.30 -4.96
N LEU A 251 -13.68 5.32 -4.33
CA LEU A 251 -15.10 5.64 -4.51
C LEU A 251 -15.46 6.04 -5.94
N TYR A 252 -14.53 6.65 -6.67
CA TYR A 252 -14.75 7.08 -8.04
C TYR A 252 -14.52 5.96 -9.06
N ALA A 253 -13.40 5.25 -8.94
CA ALA A 253 -12.91 4.31 -9.94
C ALA A 253 -13.52 2.91 -9.82
N LEU A 254 -13.87 2.48 -8.61
CA LEU A 254 -14.51 1.17 -8.36
C LEU A 254 -16.04 1.27 -8.26
N ARG A 255 -16.62 2.40 -8.67
CA ARG A 255 -18.07 2.67 -8.61
C ARG A 255 -18.89 1.88 -9.64
N GLU A 256 -18.28 1.06 -10.48
CA GLU A 256 -18.95 0.39 -11.61
C GLU A 256 -19.48 -1.01 -11.25
N ARG A 257 -20.82 -1.12 -11.43
CA ARG A 257 -21.78 -2.23 -11.29
C ARG A 257 -21.22 -3.66 -11.17
N THR A 258 -21.33 -4.20 -9.94
CA THR A 258 -21.40 -5.63 -9.69
C THR A 258 -22.68 -6.21 -10.31
N THR A 259 -22.66 -6.51 -11.60
CA THR A 259 -23.61 -7.43 -12.23
C THR A 259 -22.84 -8.60 -12.81
N THR A 260 -22.22 -9.40 -11.95
CA THR A 260 -22.01 -10.81 -12.23
C THR A 260 -23.00 -11.57 -11.37
N ARG A 261 -24.21 -11.70 -11.92
CA ARG A 261 -25.10 -12.82 -11.59
C ARG A 261 -24.21 -14.08 -11.68
N PRO A 262 -24.15 -14.94 -10.66
CA PRO A 262 -23.56 -16.26 -10.84
C PRO A 262 -24.18 -16.82 -12.12
N ARG A 263 -23.37 -17.21 -13.10
CA ARG A 263 -23.88 -18.13 -14.10
C ARG A 263 -24.31 -19.33 -13.28
N ASP A 264 -25.62 -19.46 -13.06
CA ASP A 264 -26.23 -20.74 -12.73
C ASP A 264 -25.72 -21.68 -13.81
N VAL A 265 -24.70 -22.47 -13.48
CA VAL A 265 -24.36 -23.64 -14.25
C VAL A 265 -25.54 -24.57 -14.01
N ARG A 266 -26.50 -24.44 -14.90
CA ARG A 266 -27.73 -25.21 -14.93
C ARG A 266 -27.34 -26.69 -14.90
N PRO A 267 -27.76 -27.49 -13.90
CA PRO A 267 -27.37 -28.90 -13.76
C PRO A 267 -27.64 -29.74 -15.02
N ASP A 268 -28.58 -29.30 -15.84
CA ASP A 268 -28.96 -29.81 -17.14
C ASP A 268 -27.86 -29.73 -18.22
N GLU A 269 -26.92 -28.79 -18.14
CA GLU A 269 -25.81 -28.70 -19.11
C GLU A 269 -24.73 -29.78 -18.91
N TRP A 270 -24.57 -30.31 -17.70
CA TRP A 270 -23.67 -31.43 -17.42
C TRP A 270 -24.26 -32.75 -17.89
N ALA A 271 -25.57 -32.94 -17.69
CA ALA A 271 -26.28 -34.13 -18.14
C ALA A 271 -26.28 -34.25 -19.68
N GLY A 272 -26.42 -33.14 -20.40
CA GLY A 272 -26.39 -33.11 -21.86
C GLY A 272 -25.00 -33.39 -22.47
N ARG A 273 -23.91 -32.94 -21.82
CA ARG A 273 -22.53 -33.21 -22.27
C ARG A 273 -22.11 -34.65 -21.98
N ALA A 274 -22.43 -35.15 -20.78
CA ALA A 274 -22.12 -36.54 -20.40
C ALA A 274 -22.94 -37.59 -21.19
N ALA A 275 -24.06 -37.19 -21.80
CA ALA A 275 -24.83 -38.03 -22.72
C ALA A 275 -24.23 -38.04 -24.13
N ARG A 276 -23.76 -36.90 -24.65
CA ARG A 276 -23.11 -36.83 -25.97
C ARG A 276 -21.78 -37.59 -26.02
N ASP A 277 -20.97 -37.50 -24.96
CA ASP A 277 -19.69 -38.21 -24.90
C ASP A 277 -19.83 -39.75 -24.82
N ARG A 278 -21.02 -40.28 -24.47
CA ARG A 278 -21.26 -41.74 -24.48
C ARG A 278 -21.63 -42.28 -25.85
N ASP A 279 -22.30 -41.48 -26.68
CA ASP A 279 -22.71 -41.89 -28.04
C ASP A 279 -21.56 -41.81 -29.05
N GLU A 280 -20.45 -41.14 -28.72
CA GLU A 280 -19.29 -40.98 -29.60
C GLU A 280 -18.17 -42.01 -29.35
N THR A 281 -18.37 -43.01 -28.48
CA THR A 281 -17.42 -44.12 -28.33
C THR A 281 -17.64 -45.15 -29.46
N PRO A 282 -16.74 -45.29 -30.45
CA PRO A 282 -16.84 -46.36 -31.43
C PRO A 282 -16.57 -47.68 -30.70
N ALA A 283 -17.46 -48.66 -30.89
CA ALA A 283 -17.22 -50.02 -30.44
C ALA A 283 -16.16 -50.65 -31.34
N ASP A 284 -14.91 -50.65 -30.87
CA ASP A 284 -13.81 -51.48 -31.36
C ASP A 284 -13.24 -52.34 -30.21
#